data_AF-A0A0C1UHR1-F1
#
_entry.id   AF-A0A0C1UHR1-F1
#
_cell.length_a   1.000
_cell.length_b   1.000
_cell.length_c   1.000
_cell.angle_alpha   90.00
_cell.angle_beta   90.00
_cell.angle_gamma   90.00
#
_symmetry.space_group_name_H-M   'P 1'
#
loop_
_entity.id
_entity.type
_entity.pdbx_description
1 polymer ?
#
loop_
_entity_poly.entity_id
_entity_poly.type
_entity_poly.pdbx_seq_one_letter_code
_entity_poly.pdbx_strand_id
1 'polypeptide(L)'
;MEDNEDFNPISKPDSLLALHDVTEILFNTLREWFEIESTITLDLKEIDSAVVELGKPEIIAAMAMRKLQALRLISTPGVLTTTDIVIAIINDLDRALLQAPSMYLERKADRTDWDQALANLEDPVLEETKSSENNKIDTDIEKFQRQHALLHEAVQSVVEAAEGEIRYFE
;
A
#
# COMPACT_ATOMS: atom_id res chain seq x y z
N MET A 1 16.46 -7.49 37.56
CA MET A 1 15.35 -6.52 37.53
C MET A 1 14.47 -7.02 36.42
N GLU A 2 13.53 -7.90 36.77
CA GLU A 2 12.52 -8.40 35.84
C GLU A 2 11.37 -7.41 35.91
N ASP A 3 11.41 -6.40 35.04
CA ASP A 3 10.22 -5.65 34.68
C ASP A 3 9.38 -6.54 33.77
N ASN A 4 8.75 -7.58 34.34
CA ASN A 4 7.61 -8.22 33.71
C ASN A 4 6.46 -7.23 33.85
N GLU A 5 6.45 -6.22 32.98
CA GLU A 5 5.22 -5.49 32.69
C GLU A 5 4.21 -6.55 32.23
N ASP A 6 3.20 -6.78 33.05
CA ASP A 6 2.11 -7.70 32.75
C ASP A 6 1.27 -7.05 31.65
N PHE A 7 1.73 -7.22 30.40
CA PHE A 7 1.19 -6.54 29.22
C PHE A 7 -0.27 -6.94 28.92
N ASN A 8 -0.77 -7.98 29.60
CA ASN A 8 -2.11 -8.58 29.46
C ASN A 8 -2.67 -8.42 28.03
N PRO A 9 -1.99 -9.00 27.02
CA PRO A 9 -2.33 -8.78 25.63
C PRO A 9 -3.73 -9.30 25.33
N ILE A 10 -4.50 -8.48 24.62
CA ILE A 10 -5.82 -8.86 24.14
C ILE A 10 -5.71 -9.51 22.75
N SER A 11 -6.70 -10.33 22.39
CA SER A 11 -6.73 -10.96 21.06
C SER A 11 -6.77 -9.92 19.95
N LYS A 12 -6.00 -10.16 18.90
CA LYS A 12 -6.10 -9.37 17.66
C LYS A 12 -7.51 -9.46 17.05
N PRO A 13 -8.09 -8.33 16.61
CA PRO A 13 -9.32 -8.36 15.83
C PRO A 13 -9.14 -9.11 14.51
N ASP A 14 -10.18 -9.79 14.04
CA ASP A 14 -10.16 -10.55 12.78
C ASP A 14 -9.77 -9.67 11.58
N SER A 15 -10.19 -8.41 11.57
CA SER A 15 -9.83 -7.43 10.54
C SER A 15 -8.33 -7.10 10.53
N LEU A 16 -7.66 -7.07 11.69
CA LEU A 16 -6.20 -6.88 11.80
C LEU A 16 -5.45 -8.12 11.28
N LEU A 17 -5.95 -9.32 11.56
CA LEU A 17 -5.38 -10.57 11.06
C LEU A 17 -5.56 -10.70 9.54
N ALA A 18 -6.72 -10.31 9.02
CA ALA A 18 -7.01 -10.30 7.59
C ALA A 18 -6.05 -9.44 6.78
N LEU A 19 -5.42 -8.43 7.40
CA LEU A 19 -4.42 -7.60 6.74
C LEU A 19 -3.19 -8.37 6.25
N HIS A 20 -2.94 -9.59 6.74
CA HIS A 20 -1.85 -10.43 6.23
C HIS A 20 -1.94 -10.64 4.72
N ASP A 21 -3.13 -10.95 4.21
CA ASP A 21 -3.36 -11.19 2.78
C ASP A 21 -3.55 -9.87 2.02
N VAL A 22 -4.25 -8.90 2.63
CA VAL A 22 -4.48 -7.56 2.04
C VAL A 22 -3.16 -6.86 1.72
N THR A 23 -2.22 -6.90 2.66
CA THR A 23 -0.89 -6.27 2.50
C THR A 23 -0.06 -6.95 1.43
N GLU A 24 -0.18 -8.27 1.25
CA GLU A 24 0.48 -9.00 0.17
C GLU A 24 -0.07 -8.59 -1.21
N ILE A 25 -1.40 -8.46 -1.32
CA ILE A 25 -2.04 -7.99 -2.56
C ILE A 25 -1.58 -6.57 -2.89
N LEU A 26 -1.68 -5.63 -1.93
CA LEU A 26 -1.25 -4.25 -2.13
C LEU A 26 0.24 -4.15 -2.49
N PHE A 27 1.09 -4.96 -1.84
CA PHE A 27 2.53 -5.01 -2.12
C PHE A 27 2.80 -5.42 -3.56
N ASN A 28 2.14 -6.48 -4.03
CA ASN A 28 2.33 -6.99 -5.39
C ASN A 28 1.80 -6.00 -6.44
N THR A 29 0.66 -5.35 -6.17
CA THR A 29 0.12 -4.32 -7.06
C THR A 29 1.06 -3.11 -7.18
N LEU A 30 1.59 -2.60 -6.07
CA LEU A 30 2.56 -1.50 -6.11
C LEU A 30 3.84 -1.90 -6.85
N ARG A 31 4.32 -3.13 -6.63
CA ARG A 31 5.51 -3.64 -7.33
C ARG A 31 5.31 -3.68 -8.84
N GLU A 32 4.13 -4.12 -9.30
CA GLU A 32 3.78 -4.18 -10.71
C GLU A 32 3.61 -2.78 -11.32
N TRP A 33 2.81 -1.92 -10.69
CA TRP A 33 2.52 -0.58 -11.21
C TRP A 33 3.74 0.33 -11.34
N PHE A 34 4.68 0.22 -10.39
CA PHE A 34 5.87 1.06 -10.36
C PHE A 34 7.15 0.35 -10.83
N GLU A 35 7.04 -0.91 -11.28
CA GLU A 35 8.16 -1.73 -11.77
C GLU A 35 9.34 -1.76 -10.77
N ILE A 36 9.03 -1.91 -9.48
CA ILE A 36 10.01 -1.78 -8.41
C ILE A 36 10.98 -2.98 -8.41
N GLU A 37 12.27 -2.67 -8.53
CA GLU A 37 13.36 -3.63 -8.39
C GLU A 37 13.44 -4.22 -6.98
N SER A 38 14.08 -5.39 -6.84
CA SER A 38 14.26 -6.05 -5.54
C SER A 38 15.14 -5.26 -4.56
N THR A 39 15.90 -4.30 -5.05
CA THR A 39 16.84 -3.48 -4.27
C THR A 39 16.70 -2.03 -4.66
N ILE A 40 16.52 -1.16 -3.67
CA ILE A 40 16.44 0.29 -3.87
C ILE A 40 17.50 0.96 -3.00
N THR A 41 18.21 1.91 -3.59
CA THR A 41 19.23 2.70 -2.89
C THR A 41 18.73 4.14 -2.76
N LEU A 42 18.71 4.66 -1.53
CA LEU A 42 18.35 6.04 -1.25
C LEU A 42 19.63 6.85 -0.97
N ASP A 43 19.87 7.91 -1.74
CA ASP A 43 21.00 8.81 -1.50
C ASP A 43 20.58 9.98 -0.58
N LEU A 44 21.08 9.94 0.65
CA LEU A 44 20.84 10.95 1.69
C LEU A 44 22.10 11.78 2.00
N LYS A 45 23.04 11.90 1.06
CA LYS A 45 24.28 12.67 1.28
C LYS A 45 24.04 14.15 1.53
N GLU A 46 23.09 14.76 0.81
CA GLU A 46 22.73 16.16 0.99
C GLU A 46 21.45 16.27 1.80
N ILE A 47 21.36 17.26 2.68
CA ILE A 47 20.16 17.45 3.53
C ILE A 47 18.92 17.72 2.67
N ASP A 48 19.09 18.47 1.58
CA ASP A 48 18.01 18.82 0.65
C ASP A 48 17.77 17.77 -0.45
N SER A 49 18.64 16.75 -0.61
CA SER A 49 18.42 15.71 -1.63
C SER A 49 17.23 14.80 -1.31
N ALA A 50 16.88 14.70 -0.03
CA ALA A 50 15.76 13.87 0.41
C ALA A 50 14.43 14.29 -0.21
N VAL A 51 14.18 15.59 -0.43
CA VAL A 51 12.90 16.05 -1.03
C VAL A 51 12.79 15.61 -2.49
N VAL A 52 13.88 15.71 -3.25
CA VAL A 52 13.91 15.33 -4.66
C VAL A 52 13.86 13.81 -4.82
N GLU A 53 14.60 13.07 -4.01
CA GLU A 53 14.61 11.60 -4.05
C GLU A 53 13.29 11.00 -3.54
N LEU A 54 12.76 11.48 -2.41
CA LEU A 54 11.48 11.01 -1.84
C LEU A 54 10.25 11.51 -2.60
N GLY A 55 10.43 12.41 -3.58
CA GLY A 55 9.37 12.83 -4.50
C GLY A 55 9.18 11.88 -5.69
N LYS A 56 10.12 10.97 -5.94
CA LYS A 56 10.04 10.04 -7.07
C LYS A 56 8.96 8.98 -6.80
N PRO A 57 8.05 8.71 -7.75
CA PRO A 57 6.99 7.72 -7.58
C PRO A 57 7.47 6.34 -7.15
N GLU A 58 8.59 5.88 -7.70
CA GLU A 58 9.17 4.57 -7.38
C GLU A 58 9.68 4.50 -5.95
N ILE A 59 10.27 5.59 -5.45
CA ILE A 59 10.78 5.68 -4.08
C ILE A 59 9.61 5.74 -3.08
N ILE A 60 8.57 6.53 -3.39
CA ILE A 60 7.35 6.60 -2.56
C ILE A 60 6.71 5.22 -2.45
N ALA A 61 6.50 4.56 -3.58
CA ALA A 61 5.90 3.23 -3.63
C ALA A 61 6.77 2.17 -2.92
N ALA A 62 8.10 2.26 -3.04
CA ALA A 62 9.01 1.37 -2.32
C ALA A 62 8.97 1.56 -0.79
N MET A 63 8.88 2.81 -0.32
CA MET A 63 8.73 3.09 1.12
C MET A 63 7.37 2.59 1.63
N ALA A 64 6.31 2.76 0.85
CA ALA A 64 5.00 2.18 1.15
C ALA A 64 5.07 0.64 1.21
N MET A 65 5.71 0.00 0.23
CA MET A 65 5.94 -1.45 0.23
C MET A 65 6.69 -1.92 1.48
N ARG A 66 7.67 -1.15 1.97
CA ARG A 66 8.38 -1.47 3.21
C ARG A 66 7.48 -1.41 4.44
N LYS A 67 6.55 -0.44 4.48
CA LYS A 67 5.54 -0.33 5.54
C LYS A 67 4.48 -1.43 5.45
N LEU A 68 4.07 -1.83 4.25
CA LEU A 68 3.20 -2.99 4.04
C LEU A 68 3.84 -4.29 4.55
N GLN A 69 5.15 -4.47 4.39
CA GLN A 69 5.86 -5.62 4.97
C GLN A 69 5.83 -5.61 6.50
N ALA A 70 6.02 -4.43 7.12
CA ALA A 70 5.92 -4.29 8.57
C ALA A 70 4.49 -4.59 9.06
N LEU A 71 3.48 -4.07 8.36
CA LEU A 71 2.07 -4.33 8.65
C LEU A 71 1.74 -5.82 8.53
N ARG A 72 2.21 -6.49 7.47
CA ARG A 72 2.04 -7.94 7.27
C ARG A 72 2.62 -8.77 8.42
N LEU A 73 3.78 -8.35 8.94
CA LEU A 73 4.43 -9.02 10.06
C LEU A 73 3.58 -8.88 11.33
N ILE A 74 3.15 -7.67 11.69
CA ILE A 74 2.35 -7.44 12.91
C ILE A 74 0.94 -8.01 12.81
N SER A 75 0.41 -8.22 11.61
CA SER A 75 -0.86 -8.92 11.38
C SER A 75 -0.77 -10.44 11.54
N THR A 76 0.43 -11.00 11.72
CA THR A 76 0.60 -12.44 11.94
C THR A 76 0.21 -12.81 13.39
N PRO A 77 -0.54 -13.91 13.63
CA PRO A 77 -0.85 -14.37 14.99
C PRO A 77 0.41 -14.60 15.83
N GLY A 78 0.39 -14.21 17.11
CA GLY A 78 1.52 -14.42 18.04
C GLY A 78 2.63 -13.37 17.95
N VAL A 79 2.46 -12.32 17.13
CA VAL A 79 3.38 -11.17 17.09
C VAL A 79 2.83 -10.07 17.98
N LEU A 80 3.52 -9.76 19.09
CA LEU A 80 3.10 -8.67 19.97
C LEU A 80 3.14 -7.32 19.24
N THR A 81 2.03 -6.58 19.27
CA THR A 81 1.92 -5.24 18.69
C THR A 81 1.07 -4.34 19.57
N THR A 82 1.21 -3.02 19.41
CA THR A 82 0.43 -2.02 20.15
C THR A 82 -0.49 -1.22 19.25
N THR A 83 -1.57 -0.66 19.82
CA THR A 83 -2.55 0.16 19.10
C THR A 83 -1.91 1.29 18.30
N ASP A 84 -0.96 2.01 18.90
CA ASP A 84 -0.29 3.17 18.31
C ASP A 84 0.60 2.81 17.11
N ILE A 85 1.32 1.68 17.18
CA ILE A 85 2.14 1.17 16.06
C ILE A 85 1.25 0.85 14.86
N VAL A 86 0.13 0.16 15.07
CA VAL A 86 -0.82 -0.18 14.00
C VAL A 86 -1.36 1.08 13.34
N ILE A 87 -1.84 2.04 14.14
CA ILE A 87 -2.39 3.31 13.65
C ILE A 87 -1.31 4.11 12.90
N ALA A 88 -0.10 4.21 13.45
CA ALA A 88 0.99 4.95 12.84
C ALA A 88 1.37 4.38 11.46
N ILE A 89 1.52 3.06 11.36
CA ILE A 89 1.86 2.40 10.07
C ILE A 89 0.75 2.61 9.05
N ILE A 90 -0.52 2.47 9.43
CA ILE A 90 -1.64 2.62 8.48
C ILE A 90 -1.80 4.07 8.03
N ASN A 91 -1.71 5.04 8.94
CA ASN A 91 -1.79 6.47 8.59
C ASN A 91 -0.65 6.88 7.65
N ASP A 92 0.55 6.36 7.90
CA ASP A 92 1.71 6.56 7.06
C ASP A 92 1.57 5.95 5.65
N LEU A 93 0.80 4.86 5.53
CA LEU A 93 0.48 4.21 4.27
C LEU A 93 -0.62 4.93 3.50
N ASP A 94 -1.63 5.44 4.21
CA ASP A 94 -2.84 6.04 3.65
C ASP A 94 -2.53 7.08 2.57
N ARG A 95 -1.65 8.05 2.89
CA ARG A 95 -1.26 9.08 1.91
C ARG A 95 -0.60 8.51 0.66
N ALA A 96 0.26 7.50 0.79
CA ALA A 96 0.95 6.90 -0.34
C ALA A 96 0.00 6.05 -1.19
N LEU A 97 -0.88 5.26 -0.56
CA LEU A 97 -1.84 4.41 -1.24
C LEU A 97 -2.95 5.23 -1.91
N LEU A 98 -3.38 6.35 -1.31
CA LEU A 98 -4.34 7.26 -1.91
C LEU A 98 -3.81 7.90 -3.21
N GLN A 99 -2.52 8.24 -3.25
CA GLN A 99 -1.88 8.88 -4.41
C GLN A 99 -1.41 7.89 -5.48
N ALA A 100 -1.18 6.63 -5.12
CA ALA A 100 -0.61 5.62 -6.01
C ALA A 100 -1.38 5.43 -7.35
N PRO A 101 -2.73 5.36 -7.38
CA PRO A 101 -3.47 5.21 -8.64
C PRO A 101 -3.26 6.40 -9.59
N SER A 102 -3.29 7.63 -9.07
CA SER A 102 -3.04 8.82 -9.89
C SER A 102 -1.62 8.84 -10.47
N MET A 103 -0.63 8.50 -9.64
CA MET A 103 0.78 8.46 -10.07
C MET A 103 1.03 7.37 -11.11
N TYR A 104 0.37 6.22 -10.98
CA TYR A 104 0.43 5.14 -11.96
C TYR A 104 -0.17 5.57 -13.31
N LEU A 105 -1.35 6.20 -13.30
CA LEU A 105 -2.00 6.68 -14.52
C LEU A 105 -1.19 7.79 -15.22
N GLU A 106 -0.62 8.72 -14.46
CA GLU A 106 0.27 9.77 -14.98
C GLU A 106 1.50 9.16 -15.65
N ARG A 107 2.20 8.24 -14.95
CA ARG A 107 3.35 7.51 -15.50
C ARG A 107 2.98 6.75 -16.78
N LYS A 108 1.82 6.11 -16.81
CA LYS A 108 1.35 5.37 -17.98
C LYS A 108 1.07 6.32 -19.15
N ALA A 109 0.44 7.46 -18.88
CA ALA A 109 0.15 8.48 -19.88
C ALA A 109 1.44 9.03 -20.51
N ASP A 110 2.47 9.29 -19.71
CA ASP A 110 3.76 9.79 -20.18
C ASP A 110 4.53 8.78 -21.05
N ARG A 111 4.33 7.49 -20.80
CA ARG A 111 4.98 6.40 -21.54
C ARG A 111 4.23 5.97 -22.80
N THR A 112 2.98 6.42 -22.97
CA THR A 112 2.14 6.00 -24.09
C THR A 112 2.43 6.88 -25.32
N ASP A 113 2.70 6.25 -26.46
CA ASP A 113 2.72 6.94 -27.75
C ASP A 113 1.28 7.27 -28.17
N TRP A 114 0.89 8.53 -27.97
CA TRP A 114 -0.47 9.00 -28.25
C TRP A 114 -0.82 9.02 -29.73
N ASP A 115 0.16 9.25 -30.62
CA ASP A 115 -0.07 9.25 -32.06
C ASP A 115 -0.40 7.83 -32.53
N GLN A 116 0.36 6.84 -32.04
CA GLN A 116 0.07 5.44 -32.32
C GLN A 116 -1.23 4.97 -31.65
N ALA A 117 -1.49 5.41 -30.41
CA ALA A 117 -2.70 5.06 -29.68
C ALA A 117 -3.96 5.55 -30.41
N LEU A 118 -3.91 6.77 -30.95
CA LEU A 118 -4.97 7.40 -31.74
C LEU A 118 -5.16 6.71 -33.09
N ALA A 119 -4.09 6.43 -33.83
CA ALA A 119 -4.17 5.71 -35.10
C ALA A 119 -4.82 4.32 -34.94
N ASN A 120 -4.47 3.62 -33.86
CA ASN A 120 -5.05 2.32 -33.52
C ASN A 120 -6.52 2.41 -33.03
N LEU A 121 -7.09 3.60 -32.84
CA LEU A 121 -8.49 3.83 -32.44
C LEU A 121 -9.39 3.99 -33.68
N GLU A 122 -8.82 4.40 -34.81
CA GLU A 122 -9.51 4.52 -36.10
C GLU A 122 -9.62 3.16 -36.83
N ASP A 123 -8.92 2.14 -36.36
CA ASP A 123 -8.92 0.79 -36.93
C ASP A 123 -9.88 -0.16 -36.18
N PRO A 124 -11.04 -0.53 -36.76
CA PRO A 124 -12.11 -1.26 -36.07
C PRO A 124 -11.72 -2.68 -35.64
N VAL A 125 -10.63 -3.24 -36.17
CA VAL A 125 -10.15 -4.59 -35.80
C VAL A 125 -9.40 -4.58 -34.46
N LEU A 126 -8.89 -3.42 -34.01
CA LEU A 126 -8.12 -3.30 -32.77
C LEU A 126 -8.96 -2.85 -31.55
N GLU A 127 -10.21 -2.47 -31.74
CA GLU A 127 -11.11 -1.98 -30.66
C GLU A 127 -11.43 -3.06 -29.59
N GLU A 128 -11.62 -4.33 -29.98
CA GLU A 128 -11.99 -5.40 -29.04
C GLU A 128 -10.87 -5.74 -28.04
N THR A 129 -9.62 -5.71 -28.48
CA THR A 129 -8.45 -5.95 -27.60
C THR A 129 -8.21 -4.82 -26.62
N LYS A 130 -8.39 -3.56 -27.05
CA LYS A 130 -8.13 -2.37 -26.22
C LYS A 130 -9.21 -2.11 -25.18
N SER A 131 -10.48 -2.32 -25.54
CA SER A 131 -11.59 -2.25 -24.58
C SER A 131 -11.40 -3.24 -23.43
N SER A 132 -10.84 -4.42 -23.73
CA SER A 132 -10.49 -5.43 -22.72
C SER A 132 -9.35 -4.98 -21.80
N GLU A 133 -8.29 -4.35 -22.33
CA GLU A 133 -7.18 -3.83 -21.51
C GLU A 133 -7.59 -2.65 -20.62
N ASN A 134 -8.39 -1.72 -21.13
CA ASN A 134 -8.88 -0.57 -20.35
C ASN A 134 -9.79 -1.03 -19.20
N ASN A 135 -10.74 -1.94 -19.49
CA ASN A 135 -11.60 -2.52 -18.46
C ASN A 135 -10.79 -3.24 -17.37
N LYS A 136 -9.67 -3.89 -17.74
CA LYS A 136 -8.80 -4.56 -16.77
C LYS A 136 -8.15 -3.56 -15.81
N ILE A 137 -7.68 -2.41 -16.31
CA ILE A 137 -7.02 -1.37 -15.49
C ILE A 137 -8.01 -0.78 -14.49
N ASP A 138 -9.21 -0.43 -14.95
CA ASP A 138 -10.26 0.09 -14.08
C ASP A 138 -10.61 -0.93 -13.00
N THR A 139 -10.74 -2.21 -13.38
CA THR A 139 -10.98 -3.31 -12.43
C THR A 139 -9.85 -3.45 -11.40
N ASP A 140 -8.59 -3.29 -11.79
CA ASP A 140 -7.45 -3.44 -10.90
C ASP A 140 -7.30 -2.24 -9.94
N ILE A 141 -7.59 -1.02 -10.40
CA ILE A 141 -7.66 0.17 -9.55
C ILE A 141 -8.81 0.05 -8.53
N GLU A 142 -9.99 -0.41 -8.95
CA GLU A 142 -11.12 -0.64 -8.05
C GLU A 142 -10.81 -1.69 -6.98
N LYS A 143 -10.16 -2.80 -7.37
CA LYS A 143 -9.67 -3.80 -6.41
C LYS A 143 -8.69 -3.18 -5.43
N PHE A 144 -7.72 -2.40 -5.91
CA PHE A 144 -6.73 -1.75 -5.07
C PHE A 144 -7.39 -0.80 -4.05
N GLN A 145 -8.37 0.02 -4.47
CA GLN A 145 -9.13 0.90 -3.59
C GLN A 145 -9.95 0.12 -2.55
N ARG A 146 -10.52 -1.03 -2.93
CA ARG A 146 -11.22 -1.91 -1.99
C ARG A 146 -10.27 -2.49 -0.94
N GLN A 147 -9.07 -2.94 -1.34
CA GLN A 147 -8.05 -3.41 -0.41
C GLN A 147 -7.58 -2.29 0.52
N HIS A 148 -7.41 -1.08 -0.01
CA HIS A 148 -7.08 0.11 0.78
C HIS A 148 -8.15 0.39 1.86
N ALA A 149 -9.44 0.28 1.51
CA ALA A 149 -10.53 0.47 2.47
C ALA A 149 -10.49 -0.51 3.66
N LEU A 150 -10.03 -1.75 3.44
CA LEU A 150 -9.87 -2.75 4.51
C LEU A 150 -8.82 -2.34 5.55
N LEU A 151 -7.82 -1.52 5.18
CA LEU A 151 -6.88 -0.95 6.15
C LEU A 151 -7.60 -0.06 7.17
N HIS A 152 -8.55 0.75 6.72
CA HIS A 152 -9.34 1.63 7.60
C HIS A 152 -10.29 0.84 8.49
N GLU A 153 -10.90 -0.24 7.97
CA GLU A 153 -11.71 -1.16 8.77
C GLU A 153 -10.89 -1.79 9.90
N ALA A 154 -9.65 -2.22 9.60
CA ALA A 154 -8.76 -2.75 10.62
C ALA A 154 -8.38 -1.71 11.68
N VAL A 155 -8.12 -0.45 11.31
CA VAL A 155 -7.90 0.64 12.29
C VAL A 155 -9.12 0.79 13.19
N GLN A 156 -10.32 0.81 12.61
CA GLN A 156 -11.54 0.96 13.39
C GLN A 156 -11.69 -0.18 14.41
N SER A 157 -11.52 -1.44 13.99
CA SER A 157 -11.62 -2.57 14.91
C SER A 157 -10.55 -2.57 15.99
N VAL A 158 -9.33 -2.11 15.68
CA VAL A 158 -8.24 -1.99 16.65
C VAL A 158 -8.54 -0.90 17.68
N VAL A 159 -9.08 0.24 17.25
CA VAL A 159 -9.50 1.32 18.15
C VAL A 159 -10.67 0.89 19.04
N GLU A 160 -11.65 0.17 18.48
CA GLU A 160 -12.80 -0.37 19.21
C GLU A 160 -12.36 -1.42 20.25
N ALA A 161 -11.49 -2.36 19.86
CA ALA A 161 -10.96 -3.38 20.78
C ALA A 161 -10.08 -2.78 21.89
N ALA A 162 -9.38 -1.69 21.59
CA ALA A 162 -8.56 -0.98 22.56
C ALA A 162 -9.35 0.00 23.45
N GLU A 163 -10.65 0.19 23.19
CA GLU A 163 -11.53 1.13 23.91
C GLU A 163 -10.99 2.58 23.94
N GLY A 164 -10.22 2.95 22.91
CA GLY A 164 -9.56 4.26 22.81
C GLY A 164 -8.27 4.41 23.62
N GLU A 165 -7.79 3.36 24.27
CA GLU A 165 -6.52 3.33 25.00
C GLU A 165 -5.39 2.67 24.18
N ILE A 166 -4.13 2.83 24.60
CA ILE A 166 -3.02 2.07 24.02
C ILE A 166 -3.01 0.70 24.72
N ARG A 167 -3.27 -0.37 23.96
CA ARG A 167 -3.24 -1.76 24.43
C ARG A 167 -2.31 -2.62 23.59
N TYR A 168 -1.91 -3.74 24.18
CA TYR A 168 -1.10 -4.77 23.53
C TYR A 168 -2.01 -5.83 22.90
N PHE A 169 -1.64 -6.29 21.71
CA PHE A 169 -2.34 -7.33 20.96
C PHE A 169 -1.40 -8.49 20.62
N GLU A 170 -1.90 -9.72 20.70
CA GLU A 170 -1.20 -10.95 20.31
C GLU A 170 -2.06 -11.88 19.44
#